data_AF-A0AB34IHV5-F1
#
_entry.id   AF-A0AB34IHV5-F1
#
_cell.length_a   1.000
_cell.length_b   1.000
_cell.length_c   1.000
_cell.angle_alpha   90.00
_cell.angle_beta   90.00
_cell.angle_gamma   90.00
#
_symmetry.space_group_name_H-M   'P 1'
#
loop_
_entity.id
_entity.type
_entity.pdbx_description
1 polymer ?
#
loop_
_entity_poly.entity_id
_entity_poly.type
_entity_poly.pdbx_seq_one_letter_code
_entity_poly.pdbx_strand_id
1 'polypeptide(L)'
;MAEESDLLARLEDFFADPQFTGAINEFAAEHAAEITPLAEGEEHPLRYHELYVQYTALVERQLCAFLAQHDASAQELLALAAAASGRGLTCLDYLLASTEYAHFLQLMRDFASLAEWDAGDEPREARGRPAEGQPAA
;
A
#
# COMPACT_ATOMS: atom_id res chain seq x y z
N MET A 1 -26.94 5.10 -12.95
CA MET A 1 -27.02 3.83 -12.22
C MET A 1 -26.13 2.74 -12.83
N ALA A 2 -26.26 2.39 -14.12
CA ALA A 2 -25.41 1.35 -14.72
C ALA A 2 -23.96 1.81 -14.99
N GLU A 3 -23.78 3.06 -15.44
CA GLU A 3 -22.46 3.62 -15.77
C GLU A 3 -21.63 3.98 -14.53
N GLU A 4 -22.27 4.46 -13.45
CA GLU A 4 -21.62 4.74 -12.17
C GLU A 4 -21.04 3.46 -11.54
N SER A 5 -21.75 2.35 -11.66
CA SER A 5 -21.28 1.06 -11.16
C SER A 5 -20.15 0.48 -12.01
N ASP A 6 -20.07 0.86 -13.29
CA ASP A 6 -19.03 0.44 -14.23
C ASP A 6 -17.72 1.22 -13.99
N LEU A 7 -17.77 2.55 -13.80
CA LEU A 7 -16.57 3.33 -13.48
C LEU A 7 -15.97 2.94 -12.12
N LEU A 8 -16.80 2.66 -11.12
CA LEU A 8 -16.32 2.18 -9.82
C LEU A 8 -15.65 0.80 -9.93
N ALA A 9 -16.20 -0.11 -10.74
CA ALA A 9 -15.59 -1.42 -10.97
C ALA A 9 -14.22 -1.28 -11.67
N ARG A 10 -14.13 -0.42 -12.69
CA ARG A 10 -12.87 -0.13 -13.38
C ARG A 10 -11.85 0.54 -12.48
N LEU A 11 -12.30 1.38 -11.55
CA LEU A 11 -11.44 1.99 -10.54
C LEU A 11 -10.86 0.92 -9.61
N GLU A 12 -11.69 0.01 -9.12
CA GLU A 12 -11.23 -1.11 -8.29
C GLU A 12 -10.23 -1.98 -9.04
N ASP A 13 -10.52 -2.33 -10.30
CA ASP A 13 -9.61 -3.09 -11.17
C ASP A 13 -8.28 -2.35 -11.38
N PHE A 14 -8.32 -1.03 -11.56
CA PHE A 14 -7.13 -0.19 -11.71
C PHE A 14 -6.26 -0.18 -10.44
N PHE A 15 -6.87 -0.08 -9.26
CA PHE A 15 -6.12 -0.14 -8.00
C PHE A 15 -5.61 -1.55 -7.67
N ALA A 16 -6.21 -2.59 -8.25
CA ALA A 16 -5.73 -3.97 -8.20
C ALA A 16 -4.68 -4.27 -9.30
N ASP A 17 -4.43 -3.34 -10.22
CA ASP A 17 -3.52 -3.56 -11.34
C ASP A 17 -2.06 -3.77 -10.85
N PRO A 18 -1.31 -4.74 -11.41
CA PRO A 18 0.07 -5.00 -11.02
C PRO A 18 1.02 -3.82 -11.22
N GLN A 19 0.76 -2.94 -12.18
CA GLN A 19 1.58 -1.75 -12.40
C GLN A 19 1.35 -0.73 -11.29
N PHE A 20 0.09 -0.50 -10.92
CA PHE A 20 -0.25 0.40 -9.81
C PHE A 20 0.31 -0.15 -8.49
N THR A 21 -0.07 -1.38 -8.13
CA THR A 21 0.35 -2.03 -6.89
C THR A 21 1.86 -2.22 -6.83
N GLY A 22 2.51 -2.49 -7.96
CA GLY A 22 3.97 -2.57 -8.07
C GLY A 22 4.66 -1.25 -7.73
N ALA A 23 4.14 -0.12 -8.23
CA ALA A 23 4.69 1.21 -7.91
C ALA A 23 4.51 1.57 -6.43
N ILE A 24 3.36 1.21 -5.83
CA ILE A 24 3.13 1.42 -4.40
C ILE A 24 4.05 0.52 -3.56
N ASN A 25 4.20 -0.75 -3.95
CA ASN A 25 5.11 -1.68 -3.28
C ASN A 25 6.57 -1.21 -3.35
N GLU A 26 7.03 -0.71 -4.51
CA GLU A 26 8.39 -0.16 -4.66
C GLU A 26 8.61 1.03 -3.73
N PHE A 27 7.66 1.96 -3.70
CA PHE A 27 7.70 3.11 -2.78
C PHE A 27 7.72 2.67 -1.30
N ALA A 28 6.87 1.70 -0.95
CA ALA A 28 6.79 1.20 0.43
C ALA A 28 8.06 0.42 0.81
N ALA A 29 8.62 -0.40 -0.08
CA ALA A 29 9.85 -1.15 0.19
C ALA A 29 11.03 -0.23 0.49
N GLU A 30 11.09 0.95 -0.14
CA GLU A 30 12.15 1.93 0.12
C GLU A 30 11.95 2.71 1.43
N HIS A 31 10.69 3.02 1.81
CA HIS A 31 10.42 4.01 2.85
C HIS A 31 9.65 3.52 4.08
N ALA A 32 8.95 2.38 4.00
CA ALA A 32 8.08 1.92 5.07
C ALA A 32 8.84 1.67 6.38
N ALA A 33 10.08 1.18 6.30
CA ALA A 33 10.94 0.95 7.46
C ALA A 33 11.33 2.24 8.21
N GLU A 34 11.23 3.42 7.57
CA GLU A 34 11.47 4.71 8.23
C GLU A 34 10.29 5.11 9.14
N ILE A 35 9.10 4.54 8.92
CA ILE A 35 7.86 4.92 9.61
C ILE A 35 7.62 4.02 10.81
N THR A 36 7.89 4.56 12.00
CA THR A 36 7.73 3.85 13.28
C THR A 36 6.48 4.34 14.04
N PRO A 37 5.87 3.48 14.87
CA PRO A 37 4.93 3.93 15.88
C PRO A 37 5.58 4.92 16.84
N LEU A 38 4.90 6.03 17.09
CA LEU A 38 5.31 7.05 18.04
C LEU A 38 4.33 7.05 19.22
N ALA A 39 4.81 7.41 20.41
CA ALA A 39 3.96 7.50 21.59
C ALA A 39 2.98 8.68 21.48
N GLU A 40 1.88 8.62 22.22
CA GLU A 40 0.91 9.72 22.26
C GLU A 40 1.58 11.02 22.73
N GLY A 41 1.45 12.07 21.93
CA GLY A 41 2.06 13.38 22.21
C GLY A 41 3.48 13.58 21.65
N GLU A 42 4.06 12.58 20.98
CA GLU A 42 5.31 12.74 20.25
C GLU A 42 5.09 13.39 18.87
N GLU A 43 6.02 14.25 18.46
CA GLU A 43 6.00 14.90 17.15
C GLU A 43 6.55 13.96 16.08
N HIS A 44 5.85 13.86 14.95
CA HIS A 44 6.34 13.08 13.82
C HIS A 44 7.51 13.80 13.14
N PRO A 45 8.57 13.09 12.72
CA PRO A 45 9.63 13.68 11.93
C PRO A 45 9.09 14.36 10.67
N LEU A 46 9.65 15.52 10.30
CA LEU A 46 9.28 16.24 9.06
C LEU A 46 9.36 15.34 7.83
N ARG A 47 10.32 14.40 7.83
CA ARG A 47 10.50 13.41 6.78
C ARG A 47 9.23 12.61 6.48
N TYR A 48 8.40 12.31 7.49
CA TYR A 48 7.16 11.54 7.27
C TYR A 48 6.17 12.31 6.41
N HIS A 49 6.09 13.64 6.61
CA HIS A 49 5.26 14.48 5.78
C HIS A 49 5.81 14.61 4.35
N GLU A 50 7.13 14.67 4.17
CA GLU A 50 7.74 14.65 2.83
C GLU A 50 7.44 13.35 2.08
N LEU A 51 7.47 12.21 2.77
CA LEU A 51 7.10 10.91 2.20
C LEU A 51 5.62 10.86 1.85
N TYR A 52 4.75 11.40 2.72
CA TYR A 52 3.33 11.53 2.44
C TYR A 52 3.07 12.33 1.16
N VAL A 53 3.70 13.51 1.00
CA VAL A 53 3.53 14.33 -0.22
C VAL A 53 3.99 13.59 -1.47
N GLN A 54 5.09 12.82 -1.38
CA GLN A 54 5.57 12.00 -2.51
C GLN A 54 4.59 10.89 -2.87
N TYR A 55 4.03 10.21 -1.86
CA TYR A 55 3.00 9.19 -2.05
C TYR A 55 1.73 9.78 -2.67
N THR A 56 1.24 10.93 -2.17
CA THR A 56 0.09 11.62 -2.74
C THR A 56 0.33 11.94 -4.22
N ALA A 57 1.49 12.51 -4.57
CA ALA A 57 1.82 12.82 -5.95
C ALA A 57 1.92 11.57 -6.86
N LEU A 58 2.38 10.44 -6.32
CA LEU A 58 2.40 9.16 -7.02
C LEU A 58 0.98 8.68 -7.35
N VAL A 59 0.08 8.66 -6.36
CA VAL A 59 -1.32 8.25 -6.53
C VAL A 59 -2.05 9.20 -7.47
N GLU A 60 -1.94 10.51 -7.26
CA GLU A 60 -2.58 11.54 -8.09
C GLU A 60 -2.16 11.44 -9.56
N ARG A 61 -0.87 11.21 -9.84
CA ARG A 61 -0.38 11.08 -11.22
C ARG A 61 -1.02 9.89 -11.93
N GLN A 62 -1.09 8.74 -11.25
CA GLN A 62 -1.67 7.54 -11.84
C GLN A 62 -3.21 7.67 -11.98
N LEU A 63 -3.87 8.26 -10.98
CA LEU A 63 -5.30 8.51 -11.00
C LEU A 63 -5.70 9.51 -12.09
N CYS A 64 -4.94 10.60 -12.28
CA CYS A 64 -5.17 11.55 -13.37
C CYS A 64 -5.07 10.87 -14.74
N ALA A 65 -4.09 9.97 -14.91
CA ALA A 65 -3.95 9.22 -16.14
C ALA A 65 -5.14 8.27 -16.37
N PHE A 66 -5.61 7.58 -15.34
CA PHE A 66 -6.81 6.75 -15.38
C PHE A 66 -8.06 7.56 -15.78
N LEU A 67 -8.30 8.68 -15.10
CA LEU A 67 -9.46 9.54 -15.38
C LEU A 67 -9.45 10.06 -16.83
N ALA A 68 -8.28 10.47 -17.32
CA ALA A 68 -8.12 10.91 -18.71
C ALA A 68 -8.38 9.80 -19.74
N GLN A 69 -8.04 8.54 -19.43
CA GLN A 69 -8.31 7.40 -20.32
C GLN A 69 -9.80 7.04 -20.38
N HIS A 70 -10.56 7.37 -19.35
CA HIS A 70 -11.98 7.04 -19.23
C HIS A 70 -12.92 8.23 -19.46
N ASP A 71 -12.40 9.38 -19.90
CA ASP A 71 -13.15 10.63 -20.10
C ASP A 71 -13.93 11.04 -18.83
N ALA A 72 -13.36 10.75 -17.66
CA ALA A 72 -14.00 11.00 -16.36
C ALA A 72 -13.35 12.19 -15.66
N SER A 73 -14.15 12.91 -14.88
CA SER A 73 -13.70 14.04 -14.05
C SER A 73 -13.44 13.64 -12.60
N ALA A 74 -12.64 14.44 -11.91
CA ALA A 74 -12.44 14.27 -10.46
C ALA A 74 -13.75 14.43 -9.66
N GLN A 75 -14.71 15.24 -10.16
CA GLN A 75 -16.01 15.41 -9.52
C GLN A 75 -16.87 14.14 -9.60
N GLU A 76 -16.83 13.44 -10.74
CA GLU A 76 -17.50 12.14 -10.89
C GLU A 76 -16.88 11.09 -9.96
N LEU A 77 -15.54 11.06 -9.87
CA LEU A 77 -14.85 10.18 -8.94
C LEU A 77 -15.24 10.44 -7.47
N LEU A 78 -15.28 11.71 -7.06
CA LEU A 78 -15.70 12.09 -5.71
C LEU A 78 -17.15 11.66 -5.42
N ALA A 79 -18.06 11.85 -6.37
CA ALA A 79 -19.45 11.42 -6.24
C ALA A 79 -19.54 9.89 -6.09
N LEU A 80 -18.75 9.14 -6.87
CA LEU A 80 -18.67 7.69 -6.77
C LEU A 80 -18.10 7.22 -5.43
N ALA A 81 -16.99 7.81 -4.97
CA ALA A 81 -16.39 7.49 -3.69
C ALA A 81 -17.37 7.74 -2.53
N ALA A 82 -18.11 8.85 -2.57
CA ALA A 82 -19.15 9.14 -1.58
C ALA A 82 -20.28 8.09 -1.61
N ALA A 83 -20.73 7.66 -2.78
CA ALA A 83 -21.77 6.64 -2.94
C ALA A 83 -21.29 5.21 -2.58
N ALA A 84 -19.98 4.97 -2.66
CA ALA A 84 -19.33 3.72 -2.34
C ALA A 84 -18.82 3.63 -0.89
N SER A 85 -18.97 4.70 -0.11
CA SER A 85 -18.53 4.75 1.29
C SER A 85 -19.14 3.60 2.10
N GLY A 86 -18.30 2.87 2.83
CA GLY A 86 -18.68 1.70 3.63
C GLY A 86 -18.69 0.36 2.88
N ARG A 87 -18.32 0.31 1.60
CA ARG A 87 -18.27 -0.95 0.81
C ARG A 87 -16.97 -1.76 0.94
N GLY A 88 -15.99 -1.29 1.71
CA GLY A 88 -14.72 -2.01 1.95
C GLY A 88 -13.92 -2.25 0.66
N LEU A 89 -13.88 -1.25 -0.21
CA LEU A 89 -13.18 -1.32 -1.50
C LEU A 89 -11.72 -0.92 -1.30
N THR A 90 -10.80 -1.71 -1.86
CA THR A 90 -9.36 -1.48 -1.71
C THR A 90 -8.92 -0.19 -2.41
N CYS A 91 -9.60 0.22 -3.50
CA CYS A 91 -9.34 1.52 -4.13
C CYS A 91 -9.53 2.70 -3.16
N LEU A 92 -10.48 2.60 -2.24
CA LEU A 92 -10.76 3.67 -1.28
C LEU A 92 -9.66 3.77 -0.22
N ASP A 93 -9.03 2.67 0.18
CA ASP A 93 -7.93 2.69 1.14
C ASP A 93 -6.72 3.45 0.59
N TYR A 94 -6.35 3.20 -0.67
CA TYR A 94 -5.26 3.94 -1.32
C TYR A 94 -5.57 5.42 -1.54
N LEU A 95 -6.82 5.74 -1.89
CA LEU A 95 -7.29 7.12 -2.05
C LEU A 95 -7.30 7.85 -0.70
N LEU A 96 -7.83 7.23 0.36
CA LEU A 96 -7.82 7.77 1.71
C LEU A 96 -6.39 7.99 2.19
N ALA A 97 -5.47 7.03 1.97
CA ALA A 97 -4.07 7.21 2.28
C ALA A 97 -3.41 8.37 1.50
N SER A 98 -3.94 8.76 0.33
CA SER A 98 -3.39 9.88 -0.44
C SER A 98 -3.88 11.25 0.04
N THR A 99 -5.00 11.30 0.77
CA THR A 99 -5.62 12.55 1.26
C THR A 99 -5.56 12.71 2.78
N GLU A 100 -5.40 11.60 3.51
CA GLU A 100 -5.40 11.53 4.97
C GLU A 100 -4.09 10.97 5.49
N TYR A 101 -3.30 11.85 6.12
CA TYR A 101 -1.97 11.52 6.64
C TYR A 101 -1.99 10.31 7.61
N ALA A 102 -3.03 10.19 8.44
CA ALA A 102 -3.15 9.05 9.36
C ALA A 102 -3.30 7.71 8.63
N HIS A 103 -4.06 7.69 7.52
CA HIS A 103 -4.25 6.48 6.71
C HIS A 103 -2.96 6.12 5.95
N PHE A 104 -2.21 7.11 5.48
CA PHE A 104 -0.88 6.90 4.91
C PHE A 104 0.08 6.19 5.88
N LEU A 105 0.17 6.69 7.12
CA LEU A 105 1.05 6.09 8.12
C LEU A 105 0.63 4.66 8.44
N GLN A 106 -0.68 4.40 8.52
CA GLN A 106 -1.18 3.05 8.74
C GLN A 106 -0.81 2.13 7.57
N LEU A 107 -1.04 2.56 6.33
CA LEU A 107 -0.69 1.81 5.13
C LEU A 107 0.81 1.45 5.08
N MET A 108 1.68 2.42 5.37
CA MET A 108 3.13 2.19 5.39
C MET A 108 3.55 1.22 6.50
N ARG A 109 2.90 1.28 7.67
CA ARG A 109 3.14 0.29 8.74
C ARG A 109 2.68 -1.10 8.35
N ASP A 110 1.57 -1.22 7.63
CA ASP A 110 1.07 -2.49 7.13
C ASP A 110 2.08 -3.09 6.12
N PHE A 111 2.65 -2.27 5.23
CA PHE A 111 3.73 -2.70 4.32
C PHE A 111 5.02 -3.09 5.06
N ALA A 112 5.46 -2.30 6.05
CA ALA A 112 6.63 -2.63 6.86
C ALA A 112 6.44 -3.98 7.56
N SER A 113 5.27 -4.19 8.16
CA SER A 113 4.91 -5.43 8.83
C SER A 113 4.97 -6.60 7.84
N LEU A 114 4.29 -6.51 6.69
CA LEU A 114 4.29 -7.56 5.67
C LEU A 114 5.70 -7.95 5.21
N ALA A 115 6.59 -6.98 5.03
CA ALA A 115 7.99 -7.24 4.66
C ALA A 115 8.76 -7.99 5.75
N GLU A 116 8.49 -7.73 7.04
CA GLU A 116 9.10 -8.47 8.15
C GLU A 116 8.68 -9.95 8.18
N TRP A 117 7.42 -10.24 7.82
CA TRP A 117 6.92 -11.63 7.74
C TRP A 117 7.56 -12.39 6.58
N ASP A 118 7.73 -11.75 5.41
CA ASP A 118 8.35 -12.37 4.23
C ASP A 118 9.85 -12.66 4.47
N ALA A 119 10.55 -11.78 5.18
CA ALA A 119 11.95 -11.99 5.57
C ALA A 119 12.15 -13.08 6.65
N GLY A 120 11.08 -13.42 7.39
CA GLY A 120 11.11 -14.41 8.48
C GLY A 120 10.96 -15.87 8.02
N ASP A 121 10.58 -16.12 6.77
CA ASP A 121 10.34 -17.44 6.20
C ASP A 121 11.56 -18.01 5.44
N GLU A 122 12.78 -17.66 5.87
CA GLU A 122 13.95 -18.43 5.45
C GLU A 122 13.81 -19.88 5.96
N PRO A 123 13.78 -20.90 5.07
CA PRO A 123 13.68 -22.28 5.51
C PRO A 123 14.86 -22.61 6.43
N ARG A 124 14.55 -23.05 7.66
CA ARG A 124 15.51 -23.55 8.66
C ARG A 124 16.20 -24.87 8.23
N GLU A 125 16.52 -25.06 6.96
CA GLU A 125 17.22 -26.23 6.43
C GLU A 125 18.70 -25.93 6.17
N ALA A 126 19.50 -25.80 7.24
CA ALA A 126 20.95 -26.09 7.19
C ALA A 126 21.65 -26.06 8.57
N ARG A 127 20.94 -26.15 9.71
CA ARG A 127 21.64 -26.48 10.97
C ARG A 127 21.90 -27.98 10.98
N GLY A 128 23.09 -28.32 10.48
CA GLY A 128 23.59 -29.67 10.30
C GLY A 128 23.26 -30.58 11.48
N ARG A 129 22.61 -31.71 11.15
CA ARG A 129 22.64 -32.89 12.00
C ARG A 129 24.10 -33.22 12.30
N PRO A 130 24.54 -33.34 13.56
CA PRO A 130 25.82 -33.99 13.82
C PRO A 130 25.70 -35.43 13.31
N ALA A 131 26.62 -35.83 12.45
CA ALA A 131 26.71 -37.20 11.98
C ALA A 131 27.04 -38.11 13.18
N GLU A 132 26.01 -38.77 13.72
CA GLU A 132 26.19 -39.90 14.60
C GLU A 132 26.83 -41.06 13.83
N GLY A 133 28.02 -41.46 14.28
CA GLY A 133 28.49 -42.83 14.23
C GLY A 133 29.28 -43.27 13.00
N GLN A 134 30.57 -43.54 13.19
CA GLN A 134 31.19 -44.83 12.84
C GLN A 134 32.55 -45.02 13.53
N PRO A 135 33.04 -46.27 13.67
CA PRO A 135 33.55 -46.80 14.92
C PRO A 135 35.09 -46.84 14.93
N ALA A 136 35.68 -46.78 16.13
CA ALA A 136 37.08 -47.13 16.29
C ALA A 136 37.22 -48.65 16.45
N ALA A 137 38.28 -49.17 15.81
CA ALA A 137 38.64 -50.56 15.53
C ALA A 137 38.67 -51.52 16.73
#